data_AF-A0A3P1W170-F1
#
_entry.id   AF-A0A3P1W170-F1
#
_cell.length_a   1.000
_cell.length_b   1.000
_cell.length_c   1.000
_cell.angle_alpha   90.00
_cell.angle_beta   90.00
_cell.angle_gamma   90.00
#
_symmetry.space_group_name_H-M   'P 1'
#
loop_
_entity.id
_entity.type
_entity.pdbx_description
1 polymer ?
#
loop_
_entity_poly.entity_id
_entity_poly.type
_entity_poly.pdbx_seq_one_letter_code
_entity_poly.pdbx_strand_id
1 'polypeptide(L)'
;MIENFKIMIIGWFYYSSVFMAGSIIVTALLNRIFNKLYISPLVINAVSVVLLITAYKLNMKNMSYAVYFNYIPVVTASIIYNISIFIIRKFLGRSDVKY
;
A
#
# COMPACT_ATOMS: atom_id res chain seq x y z
N MET A 1 -1.47 15.52 19.84
CA MET A 1 -2.12 14.79 18.72
C MET A 1 -1.26 14.77 17.46
N ILE A 2 -0.83 15.93 16.95
CA ILE A 2 0.06 16.03 15.77
C ILE A 2 1.42 15.35 15.97
N GLU A 3 1.98 15.43 17.17
CA GLU A 3 3.27 14.81 17.51
C GLU A 3 3.21 13.27 17.46
N ASN A 4 2.17 12.67 18.02
CA ASN A 4 1.94 11.23 17.96
C ASN A 4 1.76 10.74 16.51
N PHE A 5 1.10 11.54 15.66
CA PHE A 5 0.96 11.22 14.24
C PHE A 5 2.31 11.26 13.51
N LYS A 6 3.16 12.26 13.78
CA LYS A 6 4.53 12.33 13.23
C LYS A 6 5.36 11.13 13.65
N ILE A 7 5.34 10.77 14.93
CA ILE A 7 6.07 9.61 15.46
C ILE A 7 5.59 8.32 14.78
N MET A 8 4.29 8.18 14.55
CA MET A 8 3.72 7.05 13.82
C MET A 8 4.23 6.98 12.38
N ILE A 9 4.20 8.08 11.63
CA ILE A 9 4.73 8.15 10.25
C ILE A 9 6.22 7.77 10.23
N ILE A 10 7.03 8.31 11.15
CA ILE A 10 8.45 7.97 11.25
C ILE A 10 8.63 6.47 11.54
N GLY A 11 7.83 5.93 12.45
CA GLY A 11 7.81 4.49 12.75
C GLY A 11 7.47 3.64 11.53
N TRP A 12 6.57 4.10 10.66
CA TRP A 12 6.26 3.39 9.41
C TRP A 12 7.47 3.29 8.48
N PHE A 13 8.22 4.38 8.31
CA PHE A 13 9.45 4.37 7.51
C PHE A 13 10.55 3.54 8.14
N TYR A 14 10.66 3.55 9.47
CA TYR A 14 11.67 2.76 10.19
C TYR A 14 11.41 1.25 10.10
N TYR A 15 10.17 0.82 10.35
CA TYR A 15 9.84 -0.61 10.43
C TYR A 15 9.41 -1.23 9.10
N SER A 16 8.91 -0.44 8.15
CA SER A 16 8.16 -0.97 6.99
C SER A 16 8.54 -0.37 5.66
N SER A 17 9.67 0.35 5.59
CA SER A 17 10.23 0.88 4.34
C SER A 17 10.33 -0.19 3.24
N VAL A 18 10.84 -1.38 3.57
CA VAL A 18 10.97 -2.49 2.60
C VAL A 18 9.61 -2.96 2.11
N PHE A 19 8.62 -3.11 3.00
CA PHE A 19 7.28 -3.54 2.63
C PHE A 19 6.55 -2.48 1.79
N MET A 20 6.71 -1.19 2.10
CA MET A 20 6.17 -0.08 1.31
C MET A 20 6.80 -0.01 -0.09
N ALA A 21 8.12 -0.16 -0.19
CA ALA A 21 8.80 -0.19 -1.48
C ALA A 21 8.35 -1.40 -2.32
N GLY A 22 8.27 -2.58 -1.71
CA GLY A 22 7.73 -3.78 -2.34
C GLY A 22 6.30 -3.60 -2.83
N SER A 23 5.44 -2.97 -2.02
CA SER A 23 4.04 -2.71 -2.42
C SER A 23 3.96 -1.77 -3.62
N ILE A 24 4.80 -0.72 -3.68
CA ILE A 24 4.88 0.17 -4.84
C ILE A 24 5.32 -0.59 -6.10
N ILE A 25 6.35 -1.44 -6.00
CA ILE A 25 6.84 -2.25 -7.13
C ILE A 25 5.73 -3.18 -7.64
N VAL A 26 5.09 -3.94 -6.74
CA VAL A 26 3.99 -4.82 -7.09
C VAL A 26 2.84 -4.02 -7.71
N THR A 27 2.53 -2.84 -7.15
CA THR A 27 1.52 -1.93 -7.70
C THR A 27 1.84 -1.53 -9.13
N ALA A 28 3.09 -1.15 -9.41
CA ALA A 28 3.55 -0.75 -10.73
C ALA A 28 3.47 -1.91 -11.73
N LEU A 29 3.85 -3.12 -11.33
CA LEU A 29 3.77 -4.31 -12.17
C LEU A 29 2.32 -4.66 -12.50
N LEU A 30 1.43 -4.69 -11.50
CA LEU A 30 0.01 -4.96 -11.70
C LEU A 30 -0.65 -3.90 -12.60
N ASN A 31 -0.32 -2.63 -12.41
CA ASN A 31 -0.81 -1.54 -13.27
C ASN A 31 -0.37 -1.74 -14.73
N ARG A 32 0.84 -2.27 -14.97
CA ARG A 32 1.35 -2.58 -16.30
C ARG A 32 0.67 -3.79 -16.93
N ILE A 33 0.40 -4.83 -16.15
CA ILE A 33 -0.23 -6.07 -16.64
C ILE A 33 -1.71 -5.85 -16.95
N PHE A 34 -2.44 -5.23 -16.02
CA PHE A 34 -3.89 -5.08 -16.15
C PHE A 34 -4.30 -3.82 -16.91
N ASN A 35 -3.39 -2.88 -17.16
CA ASN A 35 -3.69 -1.56 -17.72
C ASN A 35 -4.79 -0.81 -16.95
N LYS A 36 -4.96 -1.06 -15.64
CA LYS A 36 -5.95 -0.41 -14.78
C LYS A 36 -5.34 -0.04 -13.43
N LEU A 37 -5.59 1.19 -12.96
CA LEU A 37 -4.96 1.75 -11.76
C LEU A 37 -5.58 1.26 -10.44
N TYR A 38 -6.84 0.83 -10.44
CA TYR A 38 -7.56 0.45 -9.22
C TYR A 38 -7.36 -1.02 -8.82
N ILE A 39 -7.01 -1.89 -9.77
CA ILE A 39 -6.82 -3.33 -9.51
C ILE A 39 -5.65 -3.56 -8.56
N SER A 40 -4.57 -2.81 -8.74
CA SER A 40 -3.34 -2.98 -7.98
C SER A 40 -3.48 -2.71 -6.47
N PRO A 41 -4.08 -1.59 -6.01
CA PRO A 41 -4.31 -1.36 -4.59
C PRO A 41 -5.35 -2.34 -4.01
N LEU A 42 -6.33 -2.78 -4.80
CA LEU A 42 -7.28 -3.84 -4.40
C LEU A 42 -6.56 -5.18 -4.13
N VAL A 43 -5.67 -5.60 -5.02
CA VAL A 43 -4.90 -6.84 -4.87
C VAL A 43 -3.95 -6.76 -3.68
N ILE A 44 -3.26 -5.64 -3.50
CA ILE A 44 -2.35 -5.46 -2.35
C ILE A 44 -3.12 -5.45 -1.04
N ASN A 45 -4.28 -4.79 -0.99
CA ASN A 45 -5.17 -4.84 0.15
C ASN A 45 -5.62 -6.28 0.44
N ALA A 46 -6.08 -7.02 -0.58
CA ALA A 46 -6.50 -8.41 -0.44
C ALA A 46 -5.38 -9.32 0.08
N VAL A 47 -4.17 -9.24 -0.49
CA VAL A 47 -3.00 -10.00 -0.03
C VAL A 47 -2.66 -9.67 1.43
N SER A 48 -2.73 -8.39 1.79
CA SER A 48 -2.38 -7.97 3.14
C SER A 48 -3.43 -8.42 4.17
N VAL A 49 -4.71 -8.42 3.81
CA VAL A 49 -5.79 -8.99 4.63
C VAL A 49 -5.59 -10.50 4.81
N VAL A 50 -5.22 -11.23 3.76
CA VAL A 50 -4.90 -12.66 3.85
C VAL A 50 -3.73 -12.92 4.80
N LEU A 51 -2.65 -12.13 4.70
CA LEU A 51 -1.52 -12.22 5.63
C LEU A 51 -1.94 -11.92 7.07
N LEU A 52 -2.83 -10.95 7.27
CA LEU A 52 -3.37 -10.61 8.59
C LEU A 52 -4.17 -11.75 9.21
N ILE A 53 -5.09 -12.35 8.43
CA ILE A 53 -5.90 -13.50 8.86
C ILE A 53 -5.01 -14.71 9.15
N THR A 54 -3.97 -14.91 8.33
CA THR A 54 -3.00 -16.00 8.54
C THR A 54 -2.21 -15.78 9.83
N ALA A 55 -1.72 -14.58 10.08
CA ALA A 55 -1.03 -14.23 11.32
C ALA A 55 -1.93 -14.38 12.56
N TYR A 56 -3.22 -14.05 12.45
CA TYR A 56 -4.22 -14.31 13.48
C TYR A 56 -4.38 -15.79 13.78
N LYS A 57 -4.57 -16.62 12.75
CA LYS A 57 -4.71 -18.08 12.90
C LYS A 57 -3.47 -18.74 13.51
N LEU A 58 -2.29 -18.20 13.22
CA LEU A 58 -1.01 -18.66 13.78
C LEU A 58 -0.73 -18.12 15.20
N ASN A 59 -1.67 -17.39 15.78
CA ASN A 59 -1.61 -16.84 17.14
C ASN A 59 -0.32 -16.02 17.40
N MET A 60 0.11 -15.26 16.39
CA MET A 60 1.35 -14.48 16.47
C MET A 60 1.23 -13.39 17.54
N LYS A 61 2.20 -13.37 18.47
CA LYS A 61 2.20 -12.55 19.69
C LYS A 61 2.10 -11.02 19.44
N ASN A 62 2.40 -10.55 18.23
CA ASN A 62 2.51 -9.13 17.88
C ASN A 62 1.57 -8.72 16.72
N MET A 63 0.33 -9.20 16.73
CA MET A 63 -0.62 -8.93 15.63
C MET A 63 -0.92 -7.43 15.45
N SER A 64 -1.12 -6.69 16.54
CA SER A 64 -1.36 -5.24 16.47
C SER A 64 -0.21 -4.50 15.79
N TYR A 65 1.03 -4.90 16.08
CA TYR A 65 2.20 -4.36 15.41
C TYR A 65 2.19 -4.67 13.91
N ALA A 66 1.86 -5.91 13.51
CA ALA A 66 1.74 -6.27 12.10
C ALA A 66 0.66 -5.46 11.37
N VAL A 67 -0.47 -5.17 12.03
CA VAL A 67 -1.52 -4.28 11.48
C VAL A 67 -0.98 -2.85 11.32
N TYR A 68 -0.54 -2.23 12.42
CA TYR A 68 -0.26 -0.80 12.46
C TYR A 68 1.01 -0.40 11.73
N PHE A 69 2.03 -1.25 11.79
CA PHE A 69 3.32 -0.95 11.21
C PHE A 69 3.51 -1.60 9.86
N ASN A 70 2.93 -2.76 9.54
CA ASN A 70 3.15 -3.37 8.21
C ASN A 70 1.97 -3.14 7.27
N TYR A 71 0.76 -3.49 7.69
CA TYR A 71 -0.41 -3.41 6.80
C TYR A 71 -0.79 -1.98 6.42
N ILE A 72 -1.01 -1.10 7.39
CA ILE A 72 -1.47 0.27 7.11
C ILE A 72 -0.48 1.01 6.20
N PRO A 73 0.84 0.94 6.40
CA PRO A 73 1.78 1.68 5.55
C PRO A 73 1.86 1.10 4.14
N VAL A 74 1.79 -0.23 3.99
CA VAL A 74 1.78 -0.93 2.69
C VAL A 74 0.59 -0.50 1.84
N VAL A 75 -0.60 -0.51 2.42
CA VAL A 75 -1.83 -0.09 1.73
C VAL A 75 -1.77 1.39 1.40
N THR A 76 -1.35 2.22 2.36
CA THR A 76 -1.22 3.67 2.18
C THR A 76 -0.25 4.00 1.03
N ALA A 77 0.91 3.34 0.98
CA ALA A 77 1.90 3.54 -0.07
C ALA A 77 1.35 3.18 -1.46
N SER A 78 0.61 2.06 -1.58
CA SER A 78 -0.02 1.66 -2.83
C SER A 78 -1.09 2.65 -3.30
N ILE A 79 -1.92 3.14 -2.38
CA ILE A 79 -2.93 4.16 -2.68
C ILE A 79 -2.25 5.46 -3.14
N ILE A 80 -1.25 5.95 -2.42
CA ILE A 80 -0.51 7.17 -2.77
C ILE A 80 0.15 7.04 -4.14
N TYR A 81 0.73 5.89 -4.46
CA TYR A 81 1.32 5.64 -5.76
C TYR A 81 0.28 5.76 -6.88
N ASN A 82 -0.89 5.13 -6.74
CA ASN A 82 -1.94 5.22 -7.75
C ASN A 82 -2.55 6.61 -7.88
N ILE A 83 -2.73 7.33 -6.76
CA ILE A 83 -3.16 8.72 -6.78
C ILE A 83 -2.13 9.58 -7.53
N SER A 84 -0.84 9.40 -7.26
CA SER A 84 0.24 10.10 -7.97
C SER A 84 0.18 9.84 -9.48
N ILE A 85 0.03 8.58 -9.88
CA ILE A 85 -0.09 8.22 -11.31
C ILE A 85 -1.36 8.82 -11.92
N PHE A 86 -2.50 8.79 -11.22
CA PHE A 86 -3.75 9.39 -11.67
C PHE A 86 -3.59 10.90 -11.89
N ILE A 87 -3.00 11.61 -10.92
CA ILE A 87 -2.74 13.05 -11.00
C ILE A 87 -1.81 13.37 -12.17
N ILE A 88 -0.68 12.67 -12.29
CA ILE A 88 0.30 12.85 -13.37
C ILE A 88 -0.37 12.66 -14.74
N ARG A 89 -1.17 11.61 -14.91
CA ARG A 89 -1.89 11.33 -16.17
C ARG A 89 -2.95 12.37 -16.49
N LYS A 90 -3.67 12.85 -15.47
CA LYS A 90 -4.66 13.92 -15.62
C LYS A 90 -4.02 15.23 -16.08
N PHE A 91 -2.86 15.58 -15.54
CA PHE A 91 -2.12 16.78 -15.95
C PHE A 91 -1.44 16.62 -17.32
N LEU A 92 -0.98 15.42 -17.68
CA LEU A 92 -0.34 15.14 -18.98
C LEU A 92 -1.33 14.89 -20.13
N GLY A 93 -2.65 14.95 -19.89
CA GLY A 93 -3.67 14.82 -20.94
C GLY A 93 -3.77 13.45 -21.62
N ARG A 94 -3.12 12.40 -21.08
CA ARG A 94 -3.22 11.03 -21.62
C ARG A 94 -4.51 10.36 -21.16
N SER A 95 -5.52 10.36 -22.03
CA SER A 95 -6.85 9.77 -21.85
C SER A 95 -6.93 8.28 -22.26
N ASP A 96 -5.78 7.68 -22.59
CA ASP A 96 -5.66 6.43 -23.35
C ASP A 96 -5.95 5.15 -22.53
N VAL A 97 -6.26 5.27 -21.23
CA VAL A 97 -6.44 4.13 -20.32
C VAL A 97 -7.82 4.16 -19.68
N LYS A 98 -8.66 3.16 -19.99
CA LYS A 98 -10.01 3.00 -19.42
C LYS A 98 -9.93 2.72 -17.92
N TYR A 99 -10.69 3.51 -17.15
CA TYR A 99 -10.83 3.43 -15.69
C TYR A 99 -11.55 2.17 -15.20
#